data_AF-A0A7L4P1T3-F1
#
_entry.id   AF-A0A7L4P1T3-F1
#
_cell.length_a   1.000
_cell.length_b   1.000
_cell.length_c   1.000
_cell.angle_alpha   90.00
_cell.angle_beta   90.00
_cell.angle_gamma   90.00
#
_symmetry.space_group_name_H-M   'P 1'
#
loop_
_entity.id
_entity.type
_entity.pdbx_description
1 polymer ?
#
loop_
_entity_poly.entity_id
_entity_poly.type
_entity_poly.pdbx_seq_one_letter_code
_entity_poly.pdbx_strand_id
1 'polypeptide(L)' 'MPVNQMETQLEAITTTIAYLKKQKTCDPVVVEKLKIERDRLLRELNVHRI' A
#
# COMPACT_ATOMS: atom_id res chain seq x y z
N MET A 1 -14.59 -15.58 -8.04
CA MET A 1 -13.67 -14.80 -8.91
C MET A 1 -12.25 -15.12 -8.48
N PRO A 2 -11.27 -15.22 -9.38
CA PRO A 2 -9.88 -15.33 -8.96
C PRO A 2 -9.54 -14.05 -8.19
N VAL A 3 -9.15 -14.20 -6.92
CA VAL A 3 -8.68 -13.09 -6.11
C VAL A 3 -7.37 -12.62 -6.73
N ASN A 4 -7.35 -11.42 -7.30
CA ASN A 4 -6.12 -10.84 -7.81
C ASN A 4 -5.22 -10.54 -6.60
N GLN A 5 -4.22 -11.38 -6.37
CA GLN A 5 -3.35 -11.33 -5.19
C GLN A 5 -2.69 -9.95 -5.03
N MET A 6 -2.40 -9.29 -6.14
CA MET A 6 -1.82 -7.94 -6.16
C MET A 6 -2.81 -6.86 -5.70
N GLU A 7 -4.10 -6.98 -6.04
CA GLU A 7 -5.14 -6.05 -5.56
C GLU A 7 -5.36 -6.21 -4.06
N THR A 8 -5.40 -7.45 -3.56
CA THR A 8 -5.50 -7.72 -2.12
C THR A 8 -4.28 -7.20 -1.36
N GLN A 9 -3.08 -7.32 -1.93
CA GLN A 9 -1.86 -6.76 -1.34
C GLN A 9 -1.90 -5.22 -1.32
N LEU A 10 -2.36 -4.58 -2.40
CA LEU A 10 -2.51 -3.13 -2.47
C LEU A 10 -3.51 -2.61 -1.42
N GLU A 11 -4.64 -3.29 -1.27
CA GLU A 11 -5.67 -2.96 -0.27
C GLU A 11 -5.14 -3.11 1.17
N ALA A 12 -4.42 -4.20 1.45
CA ALA A 12 -3.79 -4.44 2.74
C ALA A 12 -2.80 -3.32 3.10
N ILE A 13 -1.87 -2.99 2.19
CA ILE A 13 -0.87 -1.93 2.44
C ILE A 13 -1.54 -0.57 2.64
N THR A 14 -2.55 -0.24 1.82
CA THR A 14 -3.29 1.03 1.94
C THR A 14 -3.97 1.14 3.31
N THR A 15 -4.63 0.06 3.74
CA THR A 15 -5.30 -0.01 5.04
C THR A 15 -4.31 0.08 6.20
N THR A 16 -3.17 -0.61 6.09
CA THR A 16 -2.10 -0.54 7.10
C THR A 16 -1.53 0.87 7.20
N ILE A 17 -1.27 1.57 6.09
CA ILE A 17 -0.80 2.96 6.12
C ILE A 17 -1.82 3.86 6.82
N ALA A 18 -3.12 3.71 6.53
CA ALA A 18 -4.17 4.50 7.15
C ALA A 18 -4.28 4.24 8.66
N TYR A 19 -4.21 2.97 9.07
CA TYR A 19 -4.18 2.56 10.46
C TYR A 19 -2.97 3.13 11.20
N LEU A 20 -1.79 3.02 10.59
CA LEU A 20 -0.54 3.55 11.12
C LEU A 20 -0.57 5.09 11.24
N LYS A 21 -1.12 5.82 10.27
CA LYS A 21 -1.30 7.27 10.36
C LYS A 21 -2.25 7.69 11.49
N LYS A 22 -3.25 6.85 11.79
CA LYS A 22 -4.19 7.09 12.90
C LYS A 22 -3.52 6.86 14.26
N GLN A 23 -2.52 5.98 14.32
CA GLN A 23 -1.67 5.83 15.50
C GLN A 23 -0.62 6.95 15.56
N LYS A 24 -0.66 7.79 16.59
CA LYS A 24 0.30 8.90 16.77
C LYS A 24 1.75 8.47 16.99
N THR A 25 2.00 7.17 17.15
CA THR A 25 3.30 6.54 17.41
C THR A 25 3.77 5.71 16.22
N CYS A 26 3.62 6.22 15.00
CA CYS A 26 4.13 5.52 13.83
C CYS A 26 5.52 6.02 13.45
N ASP A 27 6.43 5.07 13.22
CA ASP A 27 7.75 5.33 12.69
C ASP A 27 7.63 5.80 11.22
N PRO A 28 8.06 7.03 10.90
CA PRO A 28 7.99 7.57 9.54
C PRO A 28 8.75 6.71 8.53
N VAL A 29 9.78 5.96 8.94
CA VAL A 29 10.54 5.05 8.08
C VAL A 29 9.68 3.89 7.62
N VAL A 30 8.83 3.36 8.50
CA VAL A 30 7.92 2.24 8.18
C VAL A 30 6.84 2.70 7.20
N VAL A 31 6.27 3.88 7.41
CA VAL A 31 5.29 4.47 6.50
C VAL A 31 5.89 4.68 5.10
N GLU A 32 7.14 5.16 5.04
CA GLU A 32 7.79 5.43 3.76
C GLU A 32 8.06 4.15 2.97
N LYS A 33 8.53 3.08 3.63
CA LYS A 33 8.69 1.77 3.00
C LYS A 33 7.37 1.22 2.47
N LEU A 34 6.28 1.35 3.23
CA LEU A 34 4.95 0.91 2.79
C LEU A 34 4.44 1.71 1.59
N LYS A 35 4.72 3.02 1.52
CA LYS A 35 4.37 3.83 0.34
C LYS A 35 5.13 3.40 -0.90
N ILE A 36 6.42 3.08 -0.78
CA ILE A 36 7.27 2.59 -1.89
C ILE A 36 6.69 1.28 -2.44
N GLU A 37 6.35 0.35 -1.54
CA GLU A 37 5.78 -0.94 -1.95
C GLU A 37 4.40 -0.77 -2.62
N ARG A 38 3.55 0.11 -2.09
CA ARG A 38 2.28 0.48 -2.74
C ARG A 38 2.51 1.10 -4.13
N ASP A 39 3.49 1.99 -4.30
CA ASP A 39 3.78 2.56 -5.63
C ASP A 39 4.29 1.52 -6.61
N ARG A 40 5.10 0.57 -6.14
CA ARG A 40 5.53 -0.57 -6.94
C ARG A 40 4.34 -1.40 -7.40
N LEU A 41 3.46 -1.80 -6.49
CA LEU A 41 2.25 -2.56 -6.82
C LEU A 41 1.32 -1.80 -7.77
N LEU A 42 1.16 -0.48 -7.60
CA LEU A 42 0.38 0.37 -8.51
C LEU A 42 0.96 0.41 -9.93
N ARG A 43 2.30 0.41 -10.06
CA ARG A 43 2.98 0.31 -11.36
C ARG A 43 2.81 -1.08 -11.97
N GLU A 44 2.96 -2.13 -11.19
CA GLU A 44 2.83 -3.52 -11.67
C GLU A 44 1.38 -3.84 -12.09
N LEU A 45 0.39 -3.33 -11.36
CA LEU A 45 -1.02 -3.41 -11.73
C LEU A 45 -1.39 -2.51 -12.93
N ASN A 46 -0.46 -1.71 -13.47
CA ASN A 46 -0.68 -0.72 -14.53
C ASN A 46 -1.82 0.29 -14.24
N VAL A 47 -2.23 0.44 -12.97
CA VAL A 47 -3.26 1.41 -12.56
C VAL A 47 -2.71 2.83 -12.50
N HIS A 48 -1.39 2.99 -12.49
CA HIS A 48 -0.70 4.28 -12.52
C HIS A 48 -0.37 4.75 -13.95
N ARG A 49 -1.34 4.61 -14.86
CA ARG A 49 -1.36 5.31 -16.15
C ARG A 49 -2.44 6.39 -16.09
N ILE A 50 -2.10 7.57 -15.57
CA ILE A 50 -2.67 8.91 -15.87
C ILE A 50 -1.70 9.94 -15.27
#